data_AF-A0A200Q927-F1
#
_entry.id   AF-A0A200Q927-F1
#
_cell.length_a   1.000
_cell.length_b   1.000
_cell.length_c   1.000
_cell.angle_alpha   90.00
_cell.angle_beta   90.00
_cell.angle_gamma   90.00
#
_symmetry.space_group_name_H-M   'P 1'
#
loop_
_entity.id
_entity.type
_entity.pdbx_description
1 polymer ?
#
loop_
_entity_poly.entity_id
_entity_poly.type
_entity_poly.pdbx_seq_one_letter_code
_entity_poly.pdbx_strand_id
1 'polypeptide(L)'
;MGSCASGLHSLEQKRRKSVVSSALPETAVSVVFAATVVGAAATYLVRTTKASETTSSSLKTCEDCGGSGICAECNGEGFVVKRLSDESAERARLSAKNMATRYTAGLPKKWSYCTKCSSARSCSTCGGRGLL
;
A
#
# COMPACT_ATOMS: atom_id res chain seq x y z
N MET A 1 18.79 -6.04 22.77
CA MET A 1 18.24 -4.74 23.19
C MET A 1 19.40 -3.76 23.23
N GLY A 2 19.42 -2.75 22.37
CA GLY A 2 20.55 -1.83 22.25
C GLY A 2 20.05 -0.44 21.89
N SER A 3 20.02 0.42 22.90
CA SER A 3 19.65 1.84 22.86
C SER A 3 20.76 2.70 22.25
N CYS A 4 20.41 3.87 21.72
CA CYS A 4 21.31 5.03 21.70
C CYS A 4 20.57 6.26 22.24
N ALA A 5 21.27 6.99 23.09
CA ALA A 5 20.78 8.03 23.97
C ALA A 5 21.21 9.43 23.49
N SER A 6 20.35 10.41 23.78
CA SER A 6 20.61 11.77 24.30
C SER A 6 21.63 12.72 23.65
N GLY A 7 21.09 13.84 23.13
CA GLY A 7 21.22 15.15 23.80
C GLY A 7 22.36 16.09 23.37
N LEU A 8 22.03 17.37 23.09
CA LEU A 8 22.93 18.50 23.31
C LEU A 8 22.13 19.74 23.79
N HIS A 9 22.63 20.34 24.88
CA HIS A 9 22.13 21.48 25.65
C HIS A 9 22.19 22.84 24.90
N SER A 10 21.18 23.71 25.05
CA SER A 10 21.11 24.90 25.95
C SER A 10 22.10 26.04 25.68
N LEU A 11 21.56 27.19 25.26
CA LEU A 11 22.08 28.53 25.59
C LEU A 11 20.91 29.44 26.00
N GLU A 12 20.74 29.61 27.31
CA GLU A 12 20.02 30.74 27.91
C GLU A 12 20.86 32.03 27.81
N GLN A 13 20.24 33.19 27.55
CA GLN A 13 20.82 34.49 27.93
C GLN A 13 19.77 35.57 28.27
N LYS A 14 19.26 35.50 29.51
CA LYS A 14 19.12 36.58 30.53
C LYS A 14 19.05 38.08 30.12
N ARG A 15 17.84 38.66 30.20
CA ARG A 15 17.38 39.97 30.78
C ARG A 15 18.38 41.16 30.96
N ARG A 16 18.06 42.37 30.44
CA ARG A 16 18.01 43.72 31.13
C ARG A 16 17.73 44.96 30.22
N LYS A 17 16.65 45.71 30.57
CA LYS A 17 16.43 47.19 30.70
C LYS A 17 16.76 48.24 29.58
N SER A 18 15.68 48.91 29.12
CA SER A 18 15.40 50.38 29.11
C SER A 18 15.78 51.34 27.95
N VAL A 19 14.78 52.17 27.58
CA VAL A 19 14.74 53.53 26.95
C VAL A 19 14.63 53.68 25.40
N VAL A 20 13.38 53.97 24.97
CA VAL A 20 12.87 55.06 24.09
C VAL A 20 13.77 55.59 22.96
N SER A 21 13.29 55.53 21.70
CA SER A 21 12.69 56.68 20.99
C SER A 21 12.37 56.37 19.52
N SER A 22 11.10 56.65 19.18
CA SER A 22 10.56 57.21 17.92
C SER A 22 10.88 56.62 16.54
N ALA A 23 9.77 56.44 15.80
CA ALA A 23 9.59 56.55 14.34
C ALA A 23 9.64 55.25 13.51
N LEU A 24 8.54 54.51 13.52
CA LEU A 24 7.95 53.96 12.27
C LEU A 24 7.01 55.06 11.72
N PRO A 25 6.91 55.29 10.40
CA PRO A 25 6.70 54.24 9.42
C PRO A 25 7.35 54.49 8.03
N GLU A 26 7.93 53.46 7.42
CA GLU A 26 7.83 53.39 5.96
C GLU A 26 7.75 51.93 5.50
N THR A 27 6.68 51.71 4.79
CA THR A 27 6.05 50.44 4.45
C THR A 27 6.68 49.78 3.24
N ALA A 28 6.49 48.46 3.21
CA ALA A 28 6.26 47.67 2.01
C ALA A 28 7.48 47.22 1.19
N VAL A 29 8.40 46.48 1.81
CA VAL A 29 9.03 45.34 1.13
C VAL A 29 9.27 44.24 2.18
N SER A 30 9.01 42.99 1.81
CA SER A 30 9.33 41.77 2.58
C SER A 30 8.17 41.15 3.37
N VAL A 31 7.10 40.80 2.65
CA VAL A 31 6.30 39.61 2.98
C VAL A 31 6.38 38.67 1.78
N VAL A 32 7.50 37.97 1.58
CA VAL A 32 7.59 36.96 0.50
C VAL A 32 8.31 35.66 0.91
N PHE A 33 9.16 35.66 1.93
CA PHE A 33 10.00 34.48 2.23
C PHE A 33 9.46 33.54 3.32
N ALA A 34 8.17 33.21 3.28
CA ALA A 34 7.63 32.11 4.09
C ALA A 34 6.61 31.21 3.36
N ALA A 35 6.39 31.40 2.05
CA ALA A 35 5.42 30.63 1.27
C ALA A 35 6.04 29.71 0.20
N THR A 36 7.37 29.66 0.05
CA THR A 36 8.03 28.99 -1.08
C THR A 36 8.35 27.50 -0.85
N VAL A 37 8.31 27.00 0.38
CA VAL A 37 8.71 25.59 0.65
C VAL A 37 7.54 24.61 0.47
N VAL A 38 6.28 25.04 0.67
CA VAL A 38 5.10 24.19 0.44
C VAL A 38 4.70 24.17 -1.05
N GLY A 39 4.99 25.23 -1.80
CA GLY A 39 4.68 25.33 -3.24
C GLY A 39 5.55 24.45 -4.14
N ALA A 40 6.83 24.26 -3.80
CA ALA A 40 7.73 23.40 -4.56
C ALA A 40 7.34 21.92 -4.47
N ALA A 41 6.97 21.44 -3.28
CA ALA A 41 6.47 20.07 -3.10
C ALA A 41 5.15 19.84 -3.85
N ALA A 42 4.20 20.79 -3.76
CA ALA A 42 2.94 20.69 -4.47
C ALA A 42 3.11 20.73 -6.00
N THR A 43 3.98 21.59 -6.53
CA THR A 43 4.26 21.65 -7.98
C THR A 43 5.06 20.44 -8.48
N TYR A 44 5.95 19.86 -7.67
CA TYR A 44 6.61 18.60 -7.99
C TYR A 44 5.62 17.43 -8.01
N LEU A 45 4.70 17.36 -7.05
CA LEU A 45 3.62 16.37 -7.04
C LEU A 45 2.68 16.56 -8.24
N VAL A 46 2.27 17.79 -8.56
CA VAL A 46 1.43 18.07 -9.76
C VAL A 46 2.18 17.75 -11.06
N ARG A 47 3.48 18.03 -11.16
CA ARG A 47 4.28 17.67 -12.34
C ARG A 47 4.45 16.17 -12.50
N THR A 48 4.66 15.44 -11.41
CA THR A 48 4.75 13.97 -11.43
C THR A 48 3.41 13.31 -11.69
N THR A 49 2.30 13.83 -11.16
CA THR A 49 0.95 13.33 -11.50
C THR A 49 0.59 13.64 -12.95
N LYS A 50 0.95 14.80 -13.50
CA LYS A 50 0.75 15.12 -14.93
C LYS A 50 1.58 14.24 -15.86
N ALA A 51 2.84 13.96 -15.50
CA ALA A 51 3.67 13.00 -16.24
C ALA A 51 3.14 11.56 -16.13
N SER A 52 2.61 11.19 -14.95
CA SER A 52 1.93 9.91 -14.73
C SER A 52 0.60 9.81 -15.49
N GLU A 53 -0.20 10.88 -15.55
CA GLU A 53 -1.45 10.98 -16.30
C GLU A 53 -1.20 10.87 -17.81
N THR A 54 -0.11 11.49 -18.29
CA THR A 54 0.30 11.39 -19.69
C THR A 54 0.74 9.96 -20.02
N THR A 55 1.41 9.28 -19.08
CA THR A 55 1.83 7.88 -19.24
C THR A 55 0.66 6.89 -19.13
N SER A 56 -0.33 7.15 -18.26
CA SER A 56 -1.47 6.27 -18.02
C SER A 56 -2.48 6.25 -19.17
N SER A 57 -2.43 7.22 -20.08
CA SER A 57 -3.33 7.28 -21.25
C SER A 57 -3.01 6.25 -22.35
N SER A 58 -1.87 5.54 -22.28
CA SER A 58 -1.52 4.48 -23.24
C SER A 58 -1.32 3.08 -22.64
N LEU A 59 -1.40 2.94 -21.31
CA LEU A 59 -1.22 1.64 -20.67
C LEU A 59 -2.39 0.73 -21.03
N LYS A 60 -2.07 -0.42 -21.60
CA LYS A 60 -3.10 -1.40 -22.00
C LYS A 60 -3.48 -2.23 -20.79
N THR A 61 -4.74 -2.64 -20.73
CA THR A 61 -5.19 -3.61 -19.73
C THR A 61 -4.38 -4.90 -19.88
N CYS A 62 -3.88 -5.43 -18.77
CA CYS A 62 -3.20 -6.72 -18.76
C CYS A 62 -4.22 -7.84 -19.04
N GLU A 63 -4.16 -8.42 -20.23
CA GLU A 63 -5.10 -9.46 -20.68
C GLU A 63 -5.04 -10.72 -19.80
N ASP A 64 -3.85 -11.12 -19.35
CA ASP A 64 -3.65 -12.31 -18.51
C ASP A 64 -4.43 -12.29 -17.19
N CYS A 65 -4.73 -11.09 -16.67
CA CYS A 65 -5.51 -10.92 -15.45
C CYS A 65 -6.80 -10.11 -15.65
N GLY A 66 -7.15 -9.78 -16.90
CA GLY A 66 -8.30 -8.94 -17.23
C GLY A 66 -8.30 -7.58 -16.51
N GLY A 67 -7.12 -7.05 -16.19
CA GLY A 67 -6.98 -5.80 -15.43
C GLY A 67 -7.06 -5.93 -13.90
N SER A 68 -7.32 -7.10 -13.34
CA SER A 68 -7.44 -7.28 -11.89
C SER A 68 -6.11 -7.13 -11.14
N GLY A 69 -4.99 -7.43 -11.79
CA GLY A 69 -3.69 -7.56 -11.13
C GLY A 69 -3.59 -8.78 -10.19
N ILE A 70 -4.60 -9.62 -10.12
CA ILE A 70 -4.64 -10.80 -9.23
C ILE A 70 -4.27 -12.04 -10.05
N CYS A 71 -3.60 -13.01 -9.40
CA CYS A 71 -3.34 -14.30 -10.03
C CYS A 71 -4.67 -15.05 -10.23
N ALA A 72 -5.06 -15.30 -11.49
CA ALA A 72 -6.31 -15.98 -11.83
C ALA A 72 -6.35 -17.45 -11.39
N GLU A 73 -5.20 -18.11 -11.24
CA GLU A 73 -5.17 -19.53 -10.84
C GLU A 73 -5.55 -19.72 -9.36
N CYS A 74 -5.02 -18.88 -8.48
CA CYS A 74 -5.29 -18.95 -7.04
C CYS A 74 -6.23 -17.86 -6.53
N ASN A 75 -6.77 -17.02 -7.41
CA ASN A 75 -7.65 -15.89 -7.08
C ASN A 75 -7.14 -15.02 -5.91
N GLY A 76 -5.82 -14.81 -5.85
CA GLY A 76 -5.19 -14.02 -4.80
C GLY A 76 -4.98 -14.72 -3.44
N GLU A 77 -5.37 -15.99 -3.30
CA GLU A 77 -5.11 -16.75 -2.06
C GLU A 77 -3.62 -17.13 -1.91
N GLY A 78 -2.95 -17.38 -3.04
CA GLY A 78 -1.55 -17.80 -3.10
C GLY A 78 -1.34 -19.30 -2.89
N PHE A 79 -2.42 -20.03 -2.70
CA PHE A 79 -2.47 -21.49 -2.66
C PHE A 79 -3.62 -21.99 -3.52
N VAL A 80 -3.48 -23.20 -4.04
CA VAL A 80 -4.53 -23.92 -4.77
C VAL A 80 -4.98 -25.07 -3.89
N VAL A 81 -6.27 -25.11 -3.63
CA VAL A 81 -6.89 -26.13 -2.80
C VAL A 81 -7.33 -27.29 -3.68
N LYS A 82 -6.92 -28.52 -3.36
CA LYS A 82 -7.37 -29.71 -4.13
C LYS A 82 -8.80 -30.06 -3.72
N ARG A 83 -9.77 -29.42 -4.37
CA ARG A 83 -11.20 -29.62 -4.13
C ARG A 83 -11.58 -31.06 -4.49
N LEU A 84 -12.37 -31.67 -3.62
CA LEU A 84 -13.09 -32.89 -3.94
C LEU A 84 -14.21 -32.54 -4.94
N SER A 85 -14.56 -33.46 -5.84
CA SER A 85 -15.81 -33.33 -6.63
C SER A 85 -17.00 -33.20 -5.68
N ASP A 86 -18.04 -32.48 -6.09
CA ASP A 86 -19.21 -32.22 -5.24
C ASP A 86 -19.86 -33.52 -4.76
N GLU A 87 -19.92 -34.54 -5.61
CA GLU A 87 -20.43 -35.87 -5.28
C GLU A 87 -19.58 -36.56 -4.22
N SER A 88 -18.25 -36.49 -4.36
CA SER A 88 -17.33 -37.07 -3.38
C SER A 88 -17.33 -36.30 -2.06
N ALA A 89 -17.49 -34.98 -2.10
CA ALA A 89 -17.62 -34.14 -0.93
C ALA A 89 -18.90 -34.50 -0.18
N GLU A 90 -20.02 -34.61 -0.88
CA GLU A 90 -21.31 -34.96 -0.27
C GLU A 90 -21.32 -36.39 0.26
N ARG A 91 -20.77 -37.35 -0.49
CA ARG A 91 -20.57 -38.72 0.01
C ARG A 91 -19.74 -38.73 1.29
N ALA A 92 -18.69 -37.92 1.37
CA ALA A 92 -17.88 -37.80 2.58
C ALA A 92 -18.71 -37.23 3.76
N ARG A 93 -19.54 -36.21 3.52
CA ARG A 93 -20.45 -35.65 4.54
C ARG A 93 -21.46 -36.69 5.04
N LEU A 94 -22.08 -37.44 4.14
CA LEU A 94 -23.07 -38.47 4.49
C LEU A 94 -22.42 -39.68 5.21
N SER A 95 -21.18 -40.02 4.87
CA SER A 95 -20.44 -41.13 5.49
C SER A 95 -19.81 -40.77 6.86
N ALA A 96 -19.92 -39.52 7.30
CA ALA A 96 -19.32 -39.08 8.55
C ALA A 96 -20.01 -39.76 9.76
N LYS A 97 -19.19 -40.32 10.65
CA LYS A 97 -19.67 -41.10 11.81
C LYS A 97 -20.26 -40.25 12.93
N ASN A 98 -19.93 -38.96 12.97
CA ASN A 98 -20.39 -38.05 14.00
C ASN A 98 -20.79 -36.69 13.42
N MET A 99 -21.67 -35.98 14.13
CA MET A 99 -22.17 -34.67 13.67
C MET A 99 -21.06 -33.63 13.57
N ALA A 100 -20.05 -33.69 14.43
CA ALA A 100 -18.91 -32.76 14.42
C ALA A 100 -18.10 -32.81 13.11
N THR A 101 -17.94 -33.99 12.52
CA THR A 101 -17.17 -34.16 11.27
C THR A 101 -18.04 -34.11 10.02
N ARG A 102 -19.36 -34.15 10.15
CA ARG A 102 -20.30 -34.17 9.02
C ARG A 102 -20.05 -33.04 8.02
N TYR A 103 -19.82 -31.83 8.52
CA TYR A 103 -19.61 -30.66 7.65
C TYR A 103 -18.16 -30.49 7.20
N THR A 104 -17.19 -31.11 7.88
CA THR A 104 -15.75 -31.00 7.54
C THR A 104 -15.23 -32.16 6.70
N ALA A 105 -15.95 -33.27 6.62
CA ALA A 105 -15.54 -34.46 5.87
C ALA A 105 -15.41 -34.20 4.35
N GLY A 106 -16.27 -33.34 3.79
CA GLY A 106 -16.22 -32.92 2.39
C GLY A 106 -15.28 -31.74 2.12
N LEU A 107 -14.58 -31.21 3.13
CA LEU A 107 -13.65 -30.11 2.91
C LEU A 107 -12.32 -30.62 2.33
N PRO A 108 -11.69 -29.81 1.49
CA PRO A 108 -10.35 -30.12 1.01
C PRO A 108 -9.36 -30.13 2.18
N LYS A 109 -8.61 -31.22 2.31
CA LYS A 109 -7.63 -31.38 3.40
C LYS A 109 -6.22 -30.96 3.01
N LYS A 110 -5.95 -30.81 1.71
CA LYS A 110 -4.63 -30.47 1.19
C LYS A 110 -4.72 -29.23 0.33
N TRP A 111 -3.78 -28.33 0.58
CA TRP A 111 -3.49 -27.16 -0.24
C TRP A 111 -2.04 -27.27 -0.71
N SER A 112 -1.75 -26.70 -1.87
CA SER A 112 -0.40 -26.50 -2.36
C SER A 112 -0.19 -25.03 -2.67
N TYR A 113 1.04 -24.54 -2.56
CA TYR A 113 1.38 -23.20 -3.02
C TYR A 113 1.05 -23.03 -4.51
N CYS A 114 0.55 -21.85 -4.87
CA CYS A 114 0.30 -21.51 -6.26
C CYS A 114 1.62 -21.33 -6.99
N THR A 115 1.92 -22.21 -7.94
CA THR A 115 3.17 -22.18 -8.69
C THR A 115 3.16 -21.13 -9.80
N LYS A 116 2.00 -20.75 -10.35
CA LYS A 116 1.92 -19.67 -11.36
C LYS A 116 2.42 -18.33 -10.86
N CYS A 117 2.07 -17.96 -9.63
CA CYS A 117 2.52 -16.71 -9.03
C CYS A 117 3.58 -16.92 -7.95
N SER A 118 4.09 -18.14 -7.75
CA SER A 118 4.99 -18.46 -6.63
C SER A 118 4.48 -17.94 -5.29
N SER A 119 3.17 -18.08 -5.06
CA SER A 119 2.47 -17.54 -3.89
C SER A 119 2.51 -16.02 -3.70
N ALA A 120 2.91 -15.25 -4.71
CA ALA A 120 2.89 -13.79 -4.68
C ALA A 120 1.48 -13.20 -4.67
N ARG A 121 0.45 -14.01 -5.02
CA ARG A 121 -0.98 -13.62 -5.07
C ARG A 121 -1.35 -12.62 -6.17
N SER A 122 -0.36 -12.02 -6.80
CA SER A 122 -0.51 -11.08 -7.91
C SER A 122 -0.29 -11.75 -9.27
N CYS A 123 -0.80 -11.10 -10.32
CA CYS A 123 -0.49 -11.45 -11.70
C CYS A 123 1.01 -11.19 -11.96
N SER A 124 1.75 -12.25 -12.34
CA SER A 124 3.18 -12.17 -12.61
C SER A 124 3.50 -11.35 -13.85
N THR A 125 2.61 -11.31 -14.85
CA THR A 125 2.82 -10.57 -16.11
C THR A 125 2.87 -9.07 -15.91
N CYS A 126 1.93 -8.49 -15.15
CA CYS A 126 1.88 -7.04 -14.89
C CYS A 126 2.43 -6.64 -13.51
N GLY A 127 3.01 -7.59 -12.76
CA GLY A 127 3.48 -7.35 -11.39
C GLY A 127 2.37 -6.91 -10.43
N GLY A 128 1.14 -7.33 -10.70
CA GLY A 128 -0.05 -6.97 -9.91
C GLY A 128 -0.69 -5.62 -10.20
N ARG A 129 -0.24 -4.87 -11.21
CA ARG A 129 -0.79 -3.55 -11.53
C ARG A 129 -2.10 -3.59 -12.32
N GLY A 130 -2.39 -4.71 -12.99
CA GLY A 130 -3.53 -4.81 -13.93
C GLY A 130 -3.30 -4.10 -15.28
N LEU A 131 -2.16 -3.43 -15.45
CA LEU A 131 -1.83 -2.63 -16.63
C LEU A 131 -0.41 -2.97 -17.13
N LEU A 132 -0.21 -2.88 -18.45
CA LEU A 132 1.06 -3.07 -19.14
C LEU A 132 1.52 -1.79 -19.83
#